data_AF-A0A2V6GDW6-F1
#
_entry.id   AF-A0A2V6GDW6-F1
#
_cell.length_a   1.000
_cell.length_b   1.000
_cell.length_c   1.000
_cell.angle_alpha   90.00
_cell.angle_beta   90.00
_cell.angle_gamma   90.00
#
_symmetry.space_group_name_H-M   'P 1'
#
loop_
_entity.id
_entity.type
_entity.pdbx_description
1 polymer ?
#
loop_
_entity_poly.entity_id
_entity_poly.type
_entity_poly.pdbx_seq_one_letter_code
_entity_poly.pdbx_strand_id
1 'polypeptide(L)' 'MNRHERGLEFKVGAFVFVGLAMLGALVVQFGRLGEGFRTYYPLTVRFTDASGLLKGSDVLLAGAKIGKVSGGPR' A
#
# COMPACT_ATOMS: atom_id res chain seq x y z
N MET A 1 -25.44 -14.61 -38.40
CA MET A 1 -24.50 -14.38 -37.27
C MET A 1 -25.14 -14.94 -36.01
N ASN A 2 -24.60 -16.03 -35.49
CA ASN A 2 -25.31 -16.99 -34.65
C ASN A 2 -25.41 -16.51 -33.20
N ARG A 3 -26.63 -16.50 -32.64
CA ARG A 3 -26.95 -15.98 -31.30
C ARG A 3 -26.18 -16.70 -30.16
N HIS A 4 -25.61 -17.87 -30.44
CA HIS A 4 -24.81 -18.67 -29.50
C HIS A 4 -23.45 -18.05 -29.14
N GLU A 5 -22.85 -17.24 -30.02
CA GLU A 5 -21.52 -16.66 -29.78
C GLU A 5 -21.56 -15.52 -28.75
N ARG A 6 -22.61 -14.69 -28.79
CA ARG A 6 -22.81 -13.58 -27.84
C ARG A 6 -22.91 -14.00 -26.38
N GLY A 7 -23.47 -15.18 -26.12
CA GLY A 7 -23.58 -15.72 -24.76
C GLY A 7 -22.23 -16.16 -24.19
N LEU A 8 -21.36 -16.70 -25.04
CA LEU A 8 -19.99 -17.09 -24.68
C LEU A 8 -19.11 -15.87 -24.45
N GLU A 9 -19.16 -14.88 -25.34
CA GLU A 9 -18.39 -13.63 -25.20
C GLU A 9 -18.71 -12.89 -23.89
N PHE A 10 -19.99 -12.80 -23.52
CA PHE A 10 -20.41 -12.16 -22.27
C PHE A 10 -19.94 -12.92 -21.03
N LYS A 11 -19.98 -14.27 -21.07
CA LYS A 11 -19.52 -15.13 -19.98
C LYS A 11 -17.99 -15.04 -19.78
N VAL A 12 -17.24 -14.96 -20.88
CA VAL A 12 -15.78 -14.74 -20.83
C VAL A 12 -15.46 -13.35 -20.28
N GLY A 13 -16.16 -12.31 -20.74
CA GLY A 13 -16.01 -10.95 -20.22
C GLY A 13 -16.27 -10.86 -18.71
N ALA A 14 -17.35 -11.51 -18.23
CA ALA A 14 -17.65 -11.58 -16.82
C ALA A 14 -16.57 -12.31 -16.00
N PHE A 15 -16.03 -13.42 -16.51
CA PHE A 15 -14.95 -14.15 -15.85
C PHE A 15 -13.67 -13.29 -15.72
N VAL A 16 -13.28 -12.62 -16.79
CA VAL A 16 -12.10 -11.72 -16.79
C VAL A 16 -12.33 -10.55 -15.84
N PHE A 17 -13.54 -9.97 -15.82
CA PHE A 17 -13.88 -8.87 -14.91
C PHE A 17 -13.77 -9.28 -13.45
N VAL A 18 -14.29 -10.46 -13.08
CA VAL A 18 -14.17 -11.00 -11.71
C VAL A 18 -12.70 -11.24 -11.36
N GLY A 19 -11.92 -11.80 -12.28
CA GLY A 19 -10.47 -12.00 -12.10
C GLY A 19 -9.72 -10.68 -11.87
N LEU A 20 -10.03 -9.64 -12.66
CA LEU A 20 -9.46 -8.31 -12.51
C LEU A 20 -9.86 -7.67 -11.18
N ALA A 21 -11.13 -7.82 -10.77
CA ALA A 21 -11.61 -7.32 -9.49
C ALA A 21 -10.90 -7.99 -8.31
N MET A 22 -10.68 -9.31 -8.36
CA MET A 22 -9.90 -10.04 -7.37
C MET A 22 -8.44 -9.56 -7.34
N LEU A 23 -7.79 -9.41 -8.49
CA LEU A 23 -6.43 -8.88 -8.55
C LEU A 23 -6.35 -7.45 -8.00
N GLY A 24 -7.31 -6.59 -8.34
CA GLY A 24 -7.41 -5.24 -7.79
C GLY A 24 -7.55 -5.25 -6.26
N ALA A 25 -8.42 -6.11 -5.72
CA ALA A 25 -8.59 -6.27 -4.29
C ALA A 25 -7.30 -6.75 -3.60
N LEU A 26 -6.58 -7.70 -4.20
CA LEU A 26 -5.30 -8.17 -3.69
C LEU A 26 -4.24 -7.07 -3.73
N VAL A 27 -4.16 -6.27 -4.79
CA VAL A 27 -3.25 -5.12 -4.86
C VAL A 27 -3.57 -4.09 -3.78
N VAL A 28 -4.85 -3.82 -3.50
CA VAL A 28 -5.25 -2.92 -2.41
C VAL A 28 -4.88 -3.49 -1.04
N GLN A 29 -5.15 -4.78 -0.82
CA GLN A 29 -4.90 -5.45 0.45
C GLN A 29 -3.40 -5.62 0.76
N PHE A 30 -2.60 -6.03 -0.23
CA PHE A 30 -1.18 -6.35 -0.07
C PHE A 30 -0.25 -5.21 -0.46
N GLY A 31 -0.69 -4.28 -1.31
CA GLY A 31 0.13 -3.16 -1.80
C GLY A 31 0.45 -2.11 -0.73
N ARG A 32 0.13 -2.36 0.54
CA ARG A 32 0.35 -1.43 1.67
C ARG A 32 -0.28 -0.06 1.41
N LEU A 33 -1.27 0.03 0.51
CA LEU A 33 -1.98 1.26 0.19
C LEU A 33 -2.60 1.85 1.47
N GLY A 34 -3.10 1.00 2.37
CA GLY A 34 -3.58 1.39 3.70
C GLY A 34 -2.52 1.96 4.66
N GLU A 35 -1.22 1.66 4.49
CA GLU A 35 -0.17 2.30 5.32
C GLU A 35 0.03 3.78 4.98
N GLY A 36 -0.22 4.17 3.72
CA GLY A 36 -0.15 5.56 3.27
C GLY A 36 -1.32 6.42 3.74
N PHE A 37 -2.49 5.80 3.99
CA PHE A 37 -3.71 6.50 4.45
C PHE A 37 -3.82 6.67 5.97
N ARG A 38 -2.87 6.17 6.76
CA ARG A 38 -2.84 6.51 8.20
C ARG A 38 -2.43 7.96 8.36
N THR A 39 -3.26 8.75 9.05
CA THR A 39 -2.94 10.13 9.41
C THR A 39 -1.77 10.13 10.39
N TYR A 40 -0.57 10.42 9.89
CA TYR A 40 0.61 10.65 10.73
C TYR A 40 0.75 12.14 11.05
N TYR A 41 1.28 12.46 12.23
CA TYR A 41 1.66 13.81 12.60
C TYR A 41 3.19 13.93 12.65
N PRO A 42 3.77 15.01 12.09
CA PRO A 42 5.21 15.20 12.13
C PRO A 42 5.65 15.57 13.56
N LEU A 43 6.66 14.86 14.06
CA LEU A 43 7.37 15.21 15.29
C LEU A 43 8.82 15.52 14.95
N THR A 44 9.34 16.61 15.53
CA THR A 44 10.75 16.98 15.40
C THR A 44 11.41 16.87 16.77
N VAL A 45 12.49 16.11 16.83
CA VAL A 45 13.30 15.89 18.03
C VAL A 45 14.74 16.23 17.70
N ARG A 46 15.48 16.74 18.68
CA ARG A 46 16.91 17.03 18.55
C ARG A 46 17.69 15.98 19.32
N PHE A 47 18.63 15.35 18.64
CA PHE A 47 19.60 14.44 19.24
C PHE A 47 21.00 15.07 19.14
N THR A 48 21.87 14.72 20.08
CA THR A 48 23.29 15.11 20.06
C THR A 48 24.07 14.40 18.97
N ASP A 49 23.66 13.18 18.62
CA ASP A 49 24.15 12.42 17.47
C ASP A 49 22.98 11.65 16.82
N ALA A 50 22.83 11.82 15.51
CA ALA A 50 21.81 11.16 14.71
C ALA A 50 22.44 10.42 13.51
N SER A 51 23.76 10.18 13.56
CA SER A 51 24.50 9.49 12.50
C SER A 51 23.88 8.12 12.20
N GLY A 52 23.63 7.86 10.92
CA GLY A 52 23.03 6.59 10.45
C GLY A 52 21.49 6.57 10.43
N LEU A 53 20.80 7.62 10.89
CA LEU A 53 19.36 7.75 10.68
C LEU A 53 19.05 8.08 9.22
N LEU A 54 18.36 7.16 8.56
CA LEU A 54 17.95 7.30 7.17
C LEU A 54 16.49 7.75 7.07
N LYS A 55 16.18 8.45 5.99
CA LYS A 55 14.79 8.73 5.63
C LYS A 55 14.06 7.40 5.41
N GLY A 56 12.89 7.25 6.04
CA GLY A 56 12.10 6.03 5.96
C GLY A 56 12.47 4.95 6.98
N SER A 57 13.47 5.18 7.85
CA SER A 57 13.74 4.31 9.00
C SER A 57 12.49 4.18 9.87
N ASP A 58 12.27 2.99 10.41
CA ASP A 58 11.11 2.69 11.24
C ASP A 58 11.27 3.32 12.63
N VAL A 59 10.22 4.00 13.10
CA VAL A 59 10.13 4.51 14.46
C VAL A 59 9.43 3.47 15.30
N LEU A 60 10.11 2.95 16.33
CA LEU A 60 9.58 1.93 17.22
C LEU A 60 9.28 2.53 18.59
N LEU A 61 8.14 2.14 19.17
CA LEU A 61 7.77 2.42 20.54
C LEU A 61 7.59 1.07 21.25
N ALA A 62 8.41 0.79 22.26
CA ALA A 62 8.41 -0.50 22.97
C ALA A 62 8.50 -1.73 22.03
N GLY A 63 9.21 -1.60 20.90
CA GLY A 63 9.35 -2.64 19.89
C GLY A 63 8.23 -2.70 18.84
N ALA A 64 7.14 -1.94 19.00
CA ALA A 64 6.10 -1.82 17.99
C ALA A 64 6.40 -0.68 17.01
N LYS A 65 6.29 -0.94 15.71
CA LYS A 65 6.43 0.08 14.67
C LYS A 65 5.26 1.06 14.72
N ILE A 66 5.55 2.33 15.03
CA ILE A 66 4.55 3.41 15.15
C ILE A 66 4.65 4.47 14.05
N GLY A 67 5.74 4.49 13.28
CA GLY A 67 5.93 5.51 12.26
C GLY A 67 7.19 5.31 11.43
N LYS A 68 7.53 6.34 10.65
CA LYS A 68 8.74 6.40 9.81
C LYS A 68 9.40 7.76 9.92
N VAL A 69 10.72 7.80 9.80
CA VAL A 69 11.51 9.04 9.77
C VAL A 69 11.22 9.82 8.49
N SER A 70 10.70 11.04 8.62
CA SER A 70 10.26 11.87 7.49
C SER A 70 11.42 12.52 6.72
N GLY A 71 12.53 12.84 7.39
CA GLY A 71 13.72 13.44 6.81
C GLY A 71 15.00 13.05 7.56
N GLY A 72 16.11 12.97 6.85
CA GLY A 72 17.42 12.71 7.44
C GLY A 72 17.87 13.87 8.34
N PRO A 73 18.82 13.62 9.27
CA PRO A 73 19.39 14.65 10.12
C PRO A 73 20.03 15.77 9.28
N ARG A 74 19.87 17.00 9.75
CA ARG A 74 20.47 18.22 9.18
C ARG A 74 21.55 18.74 10.10
#